data_AF-A0A6J6R0U9-F1
#
_entry.id   AF-A0A6J6R0U9-F1
#
_cell.length_a   1.000
_cell.length_b   1.000
_cell.length_c   1.000
_cell.angle_alpha   90.00
_cell.angle_beta   90.00
_cell.angle_gamma   90.00
#
_symmetry.space_group_name_H-M   'P 1'
#
loop_
_entity.id
_entity.type
_entity.pdbx_description
1 polymer ?
#
loop_
_entity_poly.entity_id
_entity_poly.type
_entity_poly.pdbx_seq_one_letter_code
_entity_poly.pdbx_strand_id
1 'polypeptide(L)'
;MERSKLFVEGAGAVGVAALLSERVAPARSGITCVVLSGGNVDLGVVPGLIRRHETRAGRRMILFVRISDRPGGLATLLTILARAGANIIEVEHVREGIDLHVRETGVQVVLEVRNRLHAEAVAEAAEAGGYEITELQSSHWTGAGT
;
A
#
# COMPACT_ATOMS: atom_id res chain seq x y z
N MET A 1 -16.03 2.08 4.62
CA MET A 1 -16.70 2.48 3.37
C MET A 1 -17.75 3.51 3.72
N GLU A 2 -17.68 4.69 3.10
CA GLU A 2 -18.51 5.86 3.39
C GLU A 2 -20.00 5.55 3.32
N ARG A 3 -20.80 6.07 4.27
CA ARG A 3 -22.27 5.90 4.31
C ARG A 3 -22.98 6.38 3.04
N SER A 4 -22.32 7.21 2.23
CA SER A 4 -22.92 7.87 1.06
C SER A 4 -22.73 7.11 -0.25
N LYS A 5 -21.76 6.18 -0.37
CA LYS A 5 -21.34 5.55 -1.64
C LYS A 5 -21.12 6.54 -2.80
N LEU A 6 -20.74 7.78 -2.50
CA LEU A 6 -20.48 8.84 -3.48
C LEU A 6 -18.97 9.03 -3.62
N PHE A 7 -18.51 9.16 -4.87
CA PHE A 7 -17.14 9.52 -5.19
C PHE A 7 -17.15 10.87 -5.92
N VAL A 8 -16.36 11.83 -5.44
CA VAL A 8 -16.29 13.20 -5.99
C VAL A 8 -14.85 13.68 -6.06
N GLU A 9 -14.57 14.54 -7.05
CA GLU A 9 -13.26 15.19 -7.18
C GLU A 9 -13.03 16.23 -6.09
N GLY A 10 -11.76 16.64 -5.93
CA GLY A 10 -11.37 17.63 -4.93
C GLY A 10 -12.20 18.92 -4.97
N ALA A 11 -12.45 19.47 -6.15
CA ALA A 11 -13.28 20.67 -6.33
C ALA A 11 -14.74 20.45 -5.89
N GLY A 12 -15.27 19.26 -6.17
CA GLY A 12 -16.61 18.83 -5.78
C GLY A 12 -16.82 18.60 -4.29
N ALA A 13 -15.73 18.32 -3.57
CA ALA A 13 -15.73 18.05 -2.14
C ALA A 13 -15.36 19.25 -1.27
N VAL A 14 -15.04 20.43 -1.86
CA VAL A 14 -14.53 21.60 -1.13
C VAL A 14 -15.45 22.01 0.02
N GLY A 15 -16.76 22.01 -0.18
CA GLY A 15 -17.72 22.37 0.87
C GLY A 15 -17.63 21.46 2.10
N VAL A 16 -17.44 20.15 1.88
CA VAL A 16 -17.26 19.18 2.98
C VAL A 16 -15.89 19.37 3.63
N ALA A 17 -14.84 19.58 2.84
CA ALA A 17 -13.50 19.81 3.35
C ALA A 17 -13.43 21.07 4.24
N ALA A 18 -14.12 22.15 3.86
CA ALA A 18 -14.18 23.39 4.62
C ALA A 18 -14.86 23.21 5.99
N LEU A 19 -15.92 22.39 6.05
CA LEU A 19 -16.59 22.05 7.32
C LEU A 19 -15.70 21.15 8.19
N LEU A 20 -15.10 20.10 7.63
CA LEU A 20 -14.25 19.15 8.38
C LEU A 20 -12.95 19.78 8.90
N SER A 21 -12.43 20.79 8.20
CA SER A 21 -11.24 21.54 8.61
C SER A 21 -11.57 22.78 9.46
N GLU A 22 -12.82 22.91 9.90
CA GLU A 22 -13.31 24.00 10.77
C GLU A 22 -13.08 25.41 10.16
N ARG A 23 -12.91 25.50 8.84
CA ARG A 23 -12.77 26.78 8.13
C ARG A 23 -14.11 27.48 7.93
N VAL A 24 -15.19 26.71 7.95
CA VAL A 24 -16.57 27.19 7.91
C VAL A 24 -17.36 26.47 9.01
N ALA A 25 -18.14 27.22 9.78
CA ALA A 25 -19.03 26.66 10.78
C ALA A 25 -20.40 26.35 10.17
N PRO A 26 -21.07 25.25 10.56
CA PRO A 26 -22.45 25.00 10.20
C PRO A 26 -23.39 26.06 10.79
N ALA A 27 -24.59 26.17 10.23
CA ALA A 27 -25.61 27.07 10.74
C ALA A 27 -25.94 26.74 12.21
N ARG A 28 -26.05 27.77 13.06
CA ARG A 28 -26.36 27.63 14.49
C ARG A 28 -27.74 27.04 14.76
N SER A 29 -28.65 27.14 13.80
CA SER A 29 -29.99 26.57 13.81
C SER A 29 -30.39 26.11 12.42
N GLY A 30 -31.19 25.05 12.33
CA GLY A 30 -31.62 24.46 11.05
C GLY A 30 -30.67 23.39 10.52
N ILE A 31 -30.86 23.00 9.26
CA ILE A 31 -30.09 21.94 8.59
C ILE A 31 -29.07 22.59 7.66
N THR A 32 -27.79 22.25 7.83
CA THR A 32 -26.74 22.62 6.88
C THR A 32 -26.61 21.53 5.82
N CYS A 33 -26.81 21.88 4.55
CA CYS A 33 -26.62 20.97 3.42
C CYS A 33 -25.36 21.37 2.64
N VAL A 34 -24.56 20.38 2.25
CA VAL A 34 -23.43 20.58 1.34
C VAL A 34 -23.72 19.87 0.03
N VAL A 35 -23.62 20.60 -1.07
CA VAL A 35 -23.71 20.01 -2.41
C VAL A 35 -22.37 19.38 -2.74
N LEU A 36 -22.39 18.08 -2.99
CA LEU A 36 -21.28 17.36 -3.59
C LEU A 36 -21.45 17.43 -5.11
N SER A 37 -20.53 18.13 -5.78
CA SER A 37 -20.52 18.25 -7.24
C SER A 37 -19.37 17.44 -7.85
N GLY A 38 -19.37 17.27 -9.18
CA GLY A 38 -18.36 16.48 -9.89
C GLY A 38 -18.77 15.02 -10.09
N GLY A 39 -18.56 14.52 -11.31
CA GLY A 39 -18.93 13.17 -11.72
C GLY A 39 -18.07 12.61 -12.85
N ASN A 40 -17.02 13.33 -13.26
CA ASN A 40 -16.11 12.90 -14.32
C ASN A 40 -14.79 12.38 -13.74
N VAL A 41 -14.89 11.57 -12.70
CA VAL A 41 -13.71 10.91 -12.13
C VAL A 41 -13.34 9.73 -13.00
N ASP A 42 -12.08 9.71 -13.42
CA ASP A 42 -11.47 8.48 -13.90
C ASP A 42 -11.29 7.51 -12.71
N LEU A 43 -12.15 6.50 -12.63
CA LEU A 43 -12.09 5.48 -11.57
C LEU A 43 -10.78 4.67 -11.61
N GLY A 44 -10.00 4.74 -12.70
CA GLY A 44 -8.67 4.16 -12.81
C GLY A 44 -7.67 4.71 -11.79
N VAL A 45 -7.87 5.93 -11.25
CA VAL A 45 -6.96 6.52 -10.25
C VAL A 45 -7.22 6.02 -8.83
N VAL A 46 -8.41 5.48 -8.56
CA VAL A 46 -8.86 5.09 -7.21
C VAL A 46 -7.96 4.00 -6.60
N PRO A 47 -7.61 2.91 -7.31
CA PRO A 47 -6.69 1.92 -6.77
C PRO A 47 -5.36 2.54 -6.35
N GLY A 48 -4.78 3.43 -7.16
CA GLY A 48 -3.53 4.10 -6.83
C GLY A 48 -3.63 4.97 -5.57
N LEU A 49 -4.74 5.67 -5.39
CA LEU A 49 -4.99 6.49 -4.21
C LEU A 49 -5.12 5.64 -2.94
N ILE A 50 -5.85 4.52 -3.01
CA ILE A 50 -5.99 3.56 -1.90
C ILE A 50 -4.61 3.04 -1.49
N ARG A 51 -3.81 2.57 -2.46
CA ARG A 51 -2.45 2.07 -2.19
C ARG A 51 -1.59 3.13 -1.51
N ARG A 52 -1.60 4.38 -2.02
CA ARG A 52 -0.84 5.49 -1.44
C ARG A 52 -1.30 5.82 -0.02
N HIS A 53 -2.61 5.78 0.24
CA HIS A 53 -3.16 6.00 1.57
C HIS A 53 -2.73 4.90 2.54
N GLU A 54 -2.81 3.63 2.14
CA GLU A 54 -2.37 2.49 2.95
C GLU A 54 -0.88 2.58 3.28
N THR A 55 -0.02 2.92 2.31
CA THR A 55 1.41 3.12 2.57
C THR A 55 1.65 4.24 3.57
N ARG A 56 0.97 5.40 3.39
CA ARG A 56 1.06 6.54 4.31
C ARG A 56 0.55 6.21 5.72
N ALA A 57 -0.48 5.39 5.81
CA ALA A 57 -1.03 4.90 7.08
C ALA A 57 -0.15 3.80 7.73
N GLY A 58 0.95 3.38 7.08
CA GLY A 58 1.79 2.28 7.56
C GLY A 58 1.09 0.93 7.51
N ARG A 59 0.09 0.77 6.63
CA ARG A 59 -0.68 -0.46 6.42
C ARG A 59 -0.30 -1.24 5.17
N ARG A 60 0.62 -0.71 4.37
CA ARG A 60 1.19 -1.37 3.18
C ARG A 60 2.70 -1.29 3.23
N MET A 61 3.35 -2.43 3.03
CA MET A 61 4.79 -2.62 3.02
C MET A 61 5.19 -3.28 1.70
N ILE A 62 6.34 -2.88 1.14
CA ILE A 62 6.92 -3.51 -0.04
C ILE A 62 8.31 -3.98 0.35
N LEU A 63 8.54 -5.28 0.25
CA LEU A 63 9.84 -5.90 0.52
C LEU A 63 10.45 -6.36 -0.79
N PHE A 64 11.70 -5.99 -1.03
CA PHE A 64 12.55 -6.70 -1.96
C PHE A 64 13.37 -7.73 -1.17
N VAL A 65 13.40 -8.97 -1.63
CA VAL A 65 14.05 -10.09 -0.96
C VAL A 65 14.88 -10.86 -1.97
N ARG A 66 16.14 -11.14 -1.65
CA ARG A 66 16.95 -12.11 -2.40
C ARG A 66 16.67 -13.51 -1.87
N ILE A 67 16.26 -14.42 -2.75
CA ILE A 67 16.04 -15.83 -2.39
C ILE A 67 16.94 -16.73 -3.21
N SER A 68 17.27 -17.91 -2.68
CA SER A 68 17.97 -18.93 -3.46
C SER A 68 17.09 -19.41 -4.62
N ASP A 69 17.65 -19.52 -5.81
CA ASP A 69 17.03 -20.09 -7.01
C ASP A 69 16.98 -21.63 -6.92
N ARG A 70 16.32 -22.12 -5.88
CA ARG A 70 16.04 -23.55 -5.64
C ARG A 70 14.54 -23.73 -5.38
N PRO A 71 13.95 -24.86 -5.82
CA PRO A 71 12.57 -25.19 -5.50
C PRO A 71 12.27 -25.04 -4.00
N GLY A 72 11.18 -24.35 -3.66
CA GLY A 72 10.73 -24.14 -2.29
C GLY A 72 11.26 -22.87 -1.59
N GLY A 73 12.23 -22.16 -2.18
CA GLY A 73 12.77 -20.91 -1.60
C GLY A 73 11.70 -19.84 -1.40
N LEU A 74 10.89 -19.59 -2.43
CA LEU A 74 9.75 -18.67 -2.36
C LEU A 74 8.68 -19.15 -1.37
N ALA A 75 8.32 -20.44 -1.40
CA ALA A 75 7.31 -21.00 -0.51
C ALA A 75 7.69 -20.83 0.97
N THR A 76 8.98 -20.99 1.29
CA THR A 76 9.51 -20.80 2.64
C THR A 76 9.40 -19.33 3.07
N LEU A 77 9.79 -18.40 2.21
CA LEU A 77 9.65 -16.95 2.45
C LEU A 77 8.19 -16.58 2.72
N LEU A 78 7.27 -16.97 1.83
CA LEU A 78 5.85 -16.65 1.96
C LEU A 78 5.25 -17.27 3.24
N THR A 79 5.70 -18.46 3.63
CA THR A 79 5.27 -19.10 4.89
C THR A 79 5.70 -18.29 6.11
N ILE A 80 6.92 -17.76 6.12
CA ILE A 80 7.43 -16.91 7.21
C ILE A 80 6.60 -15.63 7.31
N LEU A 81 6.40 -14.94 6.18
CA LEU A 81 5.62 -13.69 6.13
C LEU A 81 4.16 -13.92 6.58
N ALA A 82 3.54 -15.01 6.13
CA ALA A 82 2.18 -15.37 6.54
C ALA A 82 2.09 -15.71 8.04
N ARG A 83 3.08 -16.43 8.60
CA ARG A 83 3.15 -16.74 10.04
C ARG A 83 3.35 -15.49 10.90
N ALA A 84 4.05 -14.48 10.38
CA ALA A 84 4.18 -13.17 11.02
C ALA A 84 2.87 -12.36 10.97
N GLY A 85 1.83 -12.84 10.28
CA GLY A 85 0.50 -12.23 10.23
C GLY A 85 0.34 -11.19 9.12
N ALA A 86 1.27 -11.09 8.18
CA ALA A 86 1.14 -10.23 7.01
C ALA A 86 0.20 -10.87 5.97
N ASN A 87 -0.64 -10.05 5.34
CA ASN A 87 -1.44 -10.50 4.21
C ASN A 87 -0.66 -10.23 2.91
N ILE A 88 -0.47 -11.27 2.10
CA ILE A 88 0.32 -11.19 0.86
C ILE A 88 -0.60 -10.71 -0.26
N ILE A 89 -0.29 -9.55 -0.84
CA ILE A 89 -1.08 -8.91 -1.89
C ILE A 89 -0.54 -9.27 -3.28
N GLU A 90 0.79 -9.22 -3.43
CA GLU A 90 1.45 -9.40 -4.73
C GLU A 90 2.84 -9.98 -4.52
N VAL A 91 3.27 -10.83 -5.44
CA VAL A 91 4.60 -11.43 -5.49
C VAL A 91 5.10 -11.37 -6.93
N GLU A 92 6.24 -10.73 -7.14
CA GLU A 92 6.84 -10.55 -8.45
C GLU A 92 8.30 -10.99 -8.43
N HIS A 93 8.75 -11.73 -9.45
CA HIS A 93 10.16 -12.04 -9.63
C HIS A 93 10.84 -10.91 -10.38
N VAL A 94 11.89 -10.34 -9.80
CA VAL A 94 12.68 -9.28 -10.42
C VAL A 94 13.98 -9.88 -10.94
N ARG A 95 14.18 -9.80 -12.27
CA ARG A 95 15.32 -10.41 -12.97
C ARG A 95 16.21 -9.39 -13.68
N GLU A 96 15.74 -8.16 -13.87
CA GLU A 96 16.43 -7.10 -14.60
C GLU A 96 16.87 -5.98 -13.65
N GLY A 97 18.04 -5.39 -13.89
CA GLY A 97 18.52 -4.22 -13.15
C GLY A 97 19.07 -4.48 -11.73
N ILE A 98 19.34 -5.74 -11.36
CA ILE A 98 19.85 -6.13 -10.04
C ILE A 98 21.09 -7.01 -10.22
N ASP A 99 22.16 -6.70 -9.48
CA ASP A 99 23.30 -7.61 -9.35
C ASP A 99 22.87 -8.79 -8.46
N LEU A 100 22.49 -9.90 -9.11
CA LEU A 100 22.10 -11.15 -8.49
C LEU A 100 23.18 -12.18 -8.79
N HIS A 101 23.60 -12.95 -7.79
CA HIS A 101 24.44 -14.11 -8.07
C HIS A 101 23.69 -15.13 -8.94
N VAL A 102 24.42 -15.95 -9.70
CA VAL A 102 23.90 -16.94 -10.68
C VAL A 102 22.87 -17.93 -10.09
N ARG A 103 22.69 -17.97 -8.76
CA ARG A 103 21.75 -18.84 -8.04
C ARG A 103 20.81 -18.08 -7.13
N GLU A 104 20.59 -16.80 -7.39
CA GLU A 104 19.67 -15.95 -6.63
C GLU A 104 18.57 -15.43 -7.53
N THR A 105 17.39 -15.28 -6.96
CA THR A 105 16.25 -14.62 -7.60
C THR A 105 15.81 -13.48 -6.71
N GLY A 106 15.69 -12.28 -7.29
CA GLY A 106 15.05 -11.17 -6.62
C GLY A 106 13.54 -11.38 -6.59
N VAL A 107 12.92 -11.17 -5.44
CA VAL A 107 11.48 -11.22 -5.28
C VAL A 107 11.00 -9.93 -4.63
N GLN A 108 10.06 -9.27 -5.27
CA GLN A 108 9.30 -8.18 -4.66
C GLN A 108 8.01 -8.76 -4.09
N VAL A 109 7.75 -8.47 -2.82
CA VAL A 109 6.51 -8.87 -2.14
C VAL A 109 5.81 -7.62 -1.62
N VAL A 110 4.55 -7.45 -2.02
CA VAL A 110 3.66 -6.44 -1.48
C VAL A 110 2.84 -7.06 -0.36
N LEU A 111 2.90 -6.45 0.81
CA LEU A 111 2.27 -6.92 2.04
C LEU A 111 1.29 -5.86 2.57
N GLU A 112 0.14 -6.32 3.03
CA GLU A 112 -0.72 -5.55 3.92
C GLU A 112 -0.39 -5.91 5.38
N VAL A 113 -0.22 -4.88 6.19
CA VAL A 113 0.17 -4.96 7.60
C VAL A 113 -0.76 -4.10 8.45
N ARG A 114 -0.88 -4.43 9.74
CA ARG A 114 -1.80 -3.73 10.65
C ARG A 114 -1.37 -2.29 10.93
N ASN A 115 -0.07 -2.07 11.07
CA ASN A 115 0.57 -0.78 11.36
C ASN A 115 2.10 -0.91 11.17
N ARG A 116 2.82 0.18 11.44
CA ARG A 116 4.29 0.25 11.33
C ARG A 116 5.01 -0.78 12.21
N LEU A 117 4.62 -0.93 13.48
CA LEU A 117 5.21 -1.90 14.40
C LEU A 117 5.04 -3.35 13.90
N HIS A 118 3.89 -3.66 13.31
CA HIS A 118 3.65 -4.95 12.68
C HIS A 118 4.53 -5.16 11.44
N ALA A 119 4.77 -4.10 10.67
CA ALA A 119 5.66 -4.14 9.52
C ALA A 119 7.10 -4.48 9.95
N GLU A 120 7.59 -3.83 11.01
CA GLU A 120 8.90 -4.11 11.61
C GLU A 120 8.99 -5.57 12.07
N ALA A 121 8.00 -6.08 12.80
CA ALA A 121 7.97 -7.48 13.24
C ALA A 121 7.96 -8.48 12.06
N VAL A 122 7.32 -8.15 10.94
CA VAL A 122 7.31 -8.97 9.72
C VAL A 122 8.69 -8.97 9.05
N ALA A 123 9.35 -7.82 9.00
CA ALA A 123 10.71 -7.68 8.48
C ALA A 123 11.71 -8.49 9.33
N GLU A 124 11.66 -8.33 10.66
CA GLU A 124 12.50 -9.10 11.60
C GLU A 124 12.29 -10.61 11.46
N ALA A 125 11.05 -11.07 11.26
CA ALA A 125 10.77 -12.49 11.05
C ALA A 125 11.41 -13.03 9.76
N ALA A 126 11.43 -12.24 8.69
CA ALA A 126 12.10 -12.62 7.45
C ALA A 126 13.63 -12.65 7.62
N GLU A 127 14.21 -11.65 8.28
CA GLU A 127 15.65 -11.61 8.59
C GLU A 127 16.08 -12.77 9.48
N ALA A 128 15.31 -13.10 10.51
CA ALA A 128 15.53 -14.27 11.36
C ALA A 128 15.41 -15.60 10.59
N GLY A 129 14.67 -15.62 9.49
CA GLY A 129 14.60 -16.71 8.53
C GLY A 129 15.82 -16.84 7.61
N GLY A 130 16.80 -15.93 7.73
CA GLY A 130 18.02 -15.89 6.94
C GLY A 130 17.88 -15.17 5.60
N TYR A 131 16.83 -14.36 5.41
CA TYR A 131 16.63 -13.60 4.18
C TYR A 131 17.25 -12.20 4.29
N GLU A 132 17.98 -11.80 3.24
CA GLU A 132 18.36 -10.40 3.06
C GLU A 132 17.17 -9.64 2.47
N ILE A 133 16.66 -8.66 3.20
CA ILE A 133 15.50 -7.88 2.82
C ILE A 133 15.84 -6.40 2.68
N THR A 134 15.08 -5.71 1.84
CA THR A 134 15.13 -4.25 1.69
C THR A 134 13.70 -3.73 1.62
N GLU A 135 13.29 -2.90 2.57
CA GLU A 135 12.00 -2.20 2.48
C GLU A 135 12.08 -1.10 1.41
N LEU A 136 11.22 -1.17 0.41
CA LEU A 136 11.18 -0.19 -0.66
C LEU A 136 10.28 0.99 -0.26
N GLN A 137 10.86 2.19 -0.19
CA GLN A 137 10.11 3.43 -0.01
C GLN A 137 9.32 3.74 -1.30
N SER A 138 8.01 3.94 -1.17
CA SER A 138 7.08 4.22 -2.28
C SER A 138 7.41 5.45 -3.18
N SER A 139 8.47 6.21 -2.88
CA SER A 139 8.93 7.35 -3.69
C SER A 139 9.76 6.97 -4.92
N HIS A 140 10.21 5.72 -5.05
CA HIS A 140 11.12 5.28 -6.14
C HIS A 140 10.59 4.15 -7.03
N TRP A 141 9.36 3.66 -6.81
CA TRP A 141 8.80 2.59 -7.63
C TRP A 141 7.80 3.12 -8.67
N THR A 142 8.30 3.39 -9.88
CA THR A 142 7.46 3.45 -11.09
C THR A 142 7.31 2.04 -11.61
N GLY A 143 6.28 1.32 -11.17
CA GLY A 143 5.79 0.16 -11.89
C GLY A 143 5.27 0.62 -13.27
N ALA A 144 6.18 0.80 -14.21
CA ALA A 144 5.89 1.10 -15.61
C ALA A 144 6.34 -0.13 -16.41
N GLY A 145 5.42 -1.08 -16.49
CA GLY A 145 5.52 -2.29 -17.29
C GLY A 145 4.19 -2.57 -17.96
N THR A 146 3.72 -1.64 -18.78
CA THR A 146 3.01 -1.90 -20.05
C THR A 146 3.06 -0.66 -20.93
#